data_AF-A0A838WA26-F1
#
_entry.id   AF-A0A838WA26-F1
#
_cell.length_a   1.000
_cell.length_b   1.000
_cell.length_c   1.000
_cell.angle_alpha   90.00
_cell.angle_beta   90.00
_cell.angle_gamma   90.00
#
_symmetry.space_group_name_H-M   'P 1'
#
loop_
_entity.id
_entity.type
_entity.pdbx_description
1 polymer ?
#
loop_
_entity_poly.entity_id
_entity_poly.type
_entity_poly.pdbx_seq_one_letter_code
_entity_poly.pdbx_strand_id
1 'polypeptide(L)'
;MCIQTPRSLAFGGLVCFALLAAGCADHAPPLEPTPTGALLAGQGQGPQNPEVVVIDVDQEVEIPGFCAGYGDFPDGFDLLVHREGQIRLMLMRHPITGALREIAVWQGVDVTATGNDRSVSSNSAGPIILQYDVQGDPTQLQVIGLNGVYTAPGLGVILLDAGRAVFDPVTGEVVFEAGPHQDYHGDYDRLCQYLTS
;
A
#
# COMPACT_ATOMS: atom_id res chain seq x y z
N MET A 1 -11.31 -19.20 -13.60
CA MET A 1 -11.36 -18.92 -15.05
C MET A 1 -11.63 -17.44 -15.21
N CYS A 2 -10.60 -16.61 -15.39
CA CYS A 2 -10.78 -15.15 -15.54
C CYS A 2 -10.76 -14.79 -17.02
N ILE A 3 -11.78 -14.06 -17.46
CA ILE A 3 -11.95 -13.56 -18.83
C ILE A 3 -11.36 -12.16 -18.91
N GLN A 4 -10.48 -11.94 -19.90
CA GLN A 4 -9.84 -10.66 -20.21
C GLN A 4 -10.76 -9.68 -20.96
N THR A 5 -10.91 -8.47 -20.37
CA THR A 5 -10.88 -7.10 -20.97
C THR A 5 -11.88 -6.70 -22.10
N PRO A 6 -12.17 -5.40 -22.28
CA PRO A 6 -11.27 -4.56 -23.09
C PRO A 6 -10.97 -3.16 -22.51
N ARG A 7 -9.74 -2.76 -22.82
CA ARG A 7 -9.06 -1.46 -22.71
C ARG A 7 -9.95 -0.20 -22.86
N SER A 8 -9.86 0.72 -21.89
CA SER A 8 -9.86 2.16 -22.17
C SER A 8 -9.17 2.96 -21.05
N LEU A 9 -8.06 3.62 -21.39
CA LEU A 9 -7.54 4.86 -20.79
C LEU A 9 -7.62 4.97 -19.24
N ALA A 10 -6.69 4.35 -18.52
CA ALA A 10 -6.57 4.52 -17.07
C ALA A 10 -5.23 5.18 -16.72
N PHE A 11 -5.20 6.52 -16.74
CA PHE A 11 -4.25 7.28 -15.93
C PHE A 11 -4.83 7.34 -14.52
N GLY A 12 -4.44 6.39 -13.67
CA GLY A 12 -4.97 6.23 -12.31
C GLY A 12 -4.25 5.16 -11.49
N GLY A 13 -2.95 4.95 -11.76
CA GLY A 13 -2.21 3.80 -11.23
C GLY A 13 -1.96 3.82 -9.73
N LEU A 14 -1.72 4.98 -9.10
CA LEU A 14 -1.18 4.99 -7.74
C LEU A 14 -2.23 4.92 -6.62
N VAL A 15 -3.37 5.60 -6.74
CA VAL A 15 -4.41 5.51 -5.69
C VAL A 15 -4.95 4.08 -5.59
N CYS A 16 -5.05 3.38 -6.72
CA CYS A 16 -5.51 2.00 -6.75
C CYS A 16 -4.47 1.01 -6.17
N PHE A 17 -3.18 1.15 -6.51
CA PHE A 17 -2.15 0.23 -6.05
C PHE A 17 -1.63 0.51 -4.63
N ALA A 18 -1.65 1.77 -4.18
CA ALA A 18 -1.29 2.13 -2.80
C ALA A 18 -2.30 1.57 -1.79
N LEU A 19 -3.57 1.39 -2.18
CA LEU A 19 -4.58 0.67 -1.40
C LEU A 19 -4.31 -0.85 -1.33
N LEU A 20 -3.67 -1.44 -2.35
CA LEU A 20 -3.36 -2.87 -2.47
C LEU A 20 -2.09 -3.30 -1.73
N ALA A 21 -1.07 -2.43 -1.70
CA ALA A 21 0.27 -2.79 -1.20
C ALA A 21 0.40 -2.93 0.32
N ALA A 22 -0.68 -2.72 1.09
CA ALA A 22 -0.68 -2.81 2.55
C ALA A 22 -1.61 -3.91 3.10
N GLY A 23 -2.05 -4.85 2.26
CA GLY A 23 -2.79 -6.02 2.72
C GLY A 23 -3.32 -6.88 1.57
N CYS A 24 -2.88 -8.14 1.54
CA CYS A 24 -3.38 -9.24 0.72
C CYS A 24 -3.08 -9.18 -0.78
N ALA A 25 -1.96 -9.79 -1.18
CA ALA A 25 -1.64 -10.06 -2.58
C ALA A 25 -2.65 -10.98 -3.31
N ASP A 26 -3.57 -11.65 -2.60
CA ASP A 26 -4.44 -12.68 -3.21
C ASP A 26 -5.97 -12.41 -3.16
N HIS A 27 -6.46 -11.35 -2.50
CA HIS A 27 -7.90 -11.24 -2.19
C HIS A 27 -8.59 -9.90 -2.53
N ALA A 28 -7.96 -9.01 -3.30
CA ALA A 28 -8.62 -7.74 -3.65
C ALA A 28 -9.66 -7.93 -4.79
N PRO A 29 -10.92 -7.49 -4.63
CA PRO A 29 -11.87 -7.41 -5.74
C PRO A 29 -11.42 -6.36 -6.78
N PRO A 30 -11.78 -6.50 -8.06
CA PRO A 30 -11.44 -5.51 -9.08
C PRO A 30 -12.17 -4.20 -8.78
N LEU A 31 -11.41 -3.13 -8.50
CA LEU A 31 -11.97 -1.82 -8.21
C LEU A 31 -12.15 -0.99 -9.49
N GLU A 32 -13.31 -0.33 -9.59
CA GLU A 32 -13.65 0.57 -10.71
C GLU A 32 -12.78 1.84 -10.70
N PRO A 33 -12.47 2.42 -11.87
CA PRO A 33 -11.60 3.59 -11.97
C PRO A 33 -12.29 4.87 -11.47
N THR A 34 -11.78 5.46 -10.39
CA THR A 34 -12.10 6.84 -10.01
C THR A 34 -11.35 7.83 -10.92
N PRO A 35 -12.00 8.90 -11.43
CA PRO A 35 -11.40 9.76 -12.45
C PRO A 35 -10.42 10.78 -11.86
N THR A 36 -9.14 10.44 -11.80
CA THR A 36 -8.03 11.42 -11.62
C THR A 36 -7.49 11.88 -12.99
N GLY A 37 -8.35 11.95 -14.01
CA GLY A 37 -7.98 12.25 -15.39
C GLY A 37 -7.64 13.73 -15.67
N ALA A 38 -7.72 14.63 -14.69
CA ALA A 38 -7.61 16.08 -14.93
C ALA A 38 -6.19 16.66 -14.79
N LEU A 39 -5.21 15.93 -14.25
CA LEU A 39 -3.89 16.48 -13.94
C LEU A 39 -2.85 16.44 -15.08
N LEU A 40 -3.12 15.74 -16.18
CA LEU A 40 -2.06 15.39 -17.15
C LEU A 40 -2.14 16.12 -18.50
N ALA A 41 -3.08 17.05 -18.69
CA ALA A 41 -3.27 17.74 -19.99
C ALA A 41 -2.44 19.04 -20.15
N GLY A 42 -1.26 19.14 -19.52
CA GLY A 42 -0.37 20.30 -19.63
C GLY A 42 0.88 20.02 -20.45
N GLN A 43 0.84 20.18 -21.78
CA GLN A 43 2.04 20.36 -22.59
C GLN A 43 2.61 21.76 -22.36
N GLY A 44 3.31 21.94 -21.25
CA GLY A 44 4.01 23.16 -20.90
C GLY A 44 5.16 22.84 -19.96
N GLN A 45 6.17 23.70 -19.91
CA GLN A 45 7.17 23.67 -18.84
C GLN A 45 6.43 23.70 -17.51
N GLY A 46 6.26 22.53 -16.89
CA GLY A 46 5.55 22.39 -15.64
C GLY A 46 6.24 23.19 -14.54
N PRO A 47 5.50 23.59 -13.49
CA PRO A 47 6.08 24.31 -12.37
C PRO A 47 7.32 23.58 -11.83
N GLN A 48 8.40 24.33 -11.58
CA GLN A 48 9.64 23.82 -10.97
C GLN A 48 9.44 23.30 -9.53
N ASN A 49 8.24 23.51 -8.97
CA ASN A 49 7.85 23.12 -7.62
C ASN A 49 6.95 21.87 -7.72
N PRO A 50 7.15 20.84 -6.88
CA PRO A 50 6.29 19.66 -6.90
C PRO A 50 4.84 20.07 -6.68
N GLU A 51 3.95 19.52 -7.49
CA GLU A 51 2.53 19.60 -7.20
C GLU A 51 2.25 18.66 -6.03
N VAL A 52 1.68 19.23 -4.95
CA VAL A 52 1.35 18.49 -3.73
C VAL A 52 -0.17 18.40 -3.62
N VAL A 53 -0.67 17.17 -3.63
CA VAL A 53 -2.08 16.86 -3.37
C VAL A 53 -2.17 16.15 -2.02
N VAL A 54 -3.08 16.59 -1.17
CA VAL A 54 -3.38 15.93 0.11
C VAL A 54 -4.71 15.19 -0.04
N ILE A 55 -4.71 13.91 0.33
CA ILE A 55 -5.88 13.03 0.26
C ILE A 55 -6.16 12.58 1.69
N ASP A 56 -7.35 12.88 2.20
CA ASP A 56 -7.82 12.33 3.46
C ASP A 56 -8.26 10.87 3.25
N VAL A 57 -7.89 10.00 4.19
CA VAL A 57 -8.19 8.57 4.17
C VAL A 57 -9.02 8.25 5.40
N ASP A 58 -10.18 7.65 5.17
CA ASP A 58 -11.00 6.95 6.15
C ASP A 58 -11.53 5.71 5.44
N GLN A 59 -10.87 4.58 5.66
CA GLN A 59 -11.11 3.35 4.92
C GLN A 59 -11.21 2.17 5.87
N GLU A 60 -12.16 1.30 5.61
CA GLU A 60 -12.31 0.01 6.27
C GLU A 60 -12.17 -1.12 5.24
N VAL A 61 -11.39 -2.15 5.58
CA VAL A 61 -11.19 -3.34 4.75
C VAL A 61 -11.35 -4.57 5.62
N GLU A 62 -12.14 -5.53 5.17
CA GLU A 62 -12.31 -6.83 5.81
C GLU A 62 -11.49 -7.88 5.06
N ILE A 63 -10.67 -8.63 5.80
CA ILE A 63 -9.84 -9.72 5.26
C ILE A 63 -10.37 -11.03 5.83
N PRO A 64 -11.13 -11.80 5.03
CA PRO A 64 -11.75 -13.02 5.52
C PRO A 64 -10.73 -14.14 5.75
N GLY A 65 -10.96 -14.96 6.78
CA GLY A 65 -10.13 -16.13 7.06
C GLY A 65 -8.67 -15.82 7.42
N PHE A 66 -8.39 -14.63 7.95
CA PHE A 66 -7.06 -14.28 8.44
C PHE A 66 -6.65 -15.19 9.60
N CYS A 67 -5.35 -15.47 9.74
CA CYS A 67 -4.82 -16.42 10.73
C CYS A 67 -5.38 -17.86 10.63
N ALA A 68 -5.86 -18.30 9.45
CA ALA A 68 -6.25 -19.68 9.25
C ALA A 68 -5.13 -20.66 9.62
N GLY A 69 -5.47 -21.67 10.44
CA GLY A 69 -4.52 -22.64 10.97
C GLY A 69 -3.77 -22.19 12.23
N TYR A 70 -4.10 -21.03 12.81
CA TYR A 70 -3.48 -20.53 14.04
C TYR A 70 -4.34 -20.84 15.27
N GLY A 71 -3.72 -21.45 16.30
CA GLY A 71 -4.39 -21.75 17.57
C GLY A 71 -5.63 -22.63 17.39
N ASP A 72 -6.76 -22.20 17.95
CA ASP A 72 -8.05 -22.89 17.87
C ASP A 72 -8.89 -22.49 16.62
N PHE A 73 -8.30 -21.76 15.66
CA PHE A 73 -8.97 -21.24 14.47
C PHE A 73 -8.49 -21.96 13.19
N PRO A 74 -8.96 -23.19 12.89
CA PRO A 74 -8.55 -23.91 11.69
C PRO A 74 -8.92 -23.18 10.40
N ASP A 75 -10.04 -22.44 10.41
CA ASP A 75 -10.54 -21.66 9.26
C ASP A 75 -10.18 -20.15 9.36
N GLY A 76 -9.52 -19.73 10.44
CA GLY A 76 -9.17 -18.32 10.69
C GLY A 76 -10.34 -17.51 11.27
N PHE A 77 -10.20 -16.18 11.25
CA PHE A 77 -11.24 -15.21 11.57
C PHE A 77 -11.12 -13.98 10.66
N ASP A 78 -12.20 -13.22 10.54
CA ASP A 78 -12.20 -12.02 9.71
C ASP A 78 -11.41 -10.90 10.41
N LEU A 79 -10.40 -10.37 9.73
CA LEU A 79 -9.62 -9.24 10.21
C LEU A 79 -10.19 -7.95 9.62
N LEU A 80 -10.66 -7.07 10.50
CA LEU A 80 -11.07 -5.72 10.13
C LEU A 80 -9.87 -4.76 10.22
N VAL A 81 -9.50 -4.15 9.10
CA VAL A 81 -8.45 -3.16 9.01
C VAL A 81 -9.07 -1.79 8.76
N HIS A 82 -9.03 -0.92 9.76
CA HIS A 82 -9.42 0.48 9.63
C HIS A 82 -8.17 1.37 9.43
N ARG A 83 -8.24 2.31 8.50
CA ARG A 83 -7.17 3.26 8.18
C ARG A 83 -7.72 4.67 8.24
N GLU A 84 -7.09 5.51 9.04
CA GLU A 84 -7.45 6.93 9.17
C GLU A 84 -6.20 7.79 9.07
N GLY A 85 -6.22 8.84 8.25
CA GLY A 85 -5.12 9.80 8.15
C GLY A 85 -5.04 10.52 6.82
N GLN A 86 -3.83 10.87 6.38
CA GLN A 86 -3.62 11.60 5.13
C GLN A 86 -2.54 10.96 4.26
N ILE A 87 -2.75 10.98 2.94
CA ILE A 87 -1.71 10.72 1.96
C ILE A 87 -1.30 12.05 1.35
N ARG A 88 0.00 12.35 1.39
CA ARG A 88 0.59 13.44 0.61
C ARG A 88 1.17 12.89 -0.67
N LEU A 89 0.56 13.27 -1.78
CA LEU A 89 1.03 12.95 -3.10
C LEU A 89 1.89 14.09 -3.64
N MET A 90 3.10 13.78 -4.09
CA MET A 90 3.98 14.71 -4.76
C MET A 90 4.26 14.23 -6.18
N LEU A 91 3.96 15.07 -7.16
CA LEU A 91 4.28 14.81 -8.56
C LEU A 91 5.47 15.67 -8.97
N MET A 92 6.49 15.02 -9.50
CA MET A 92 7.72 15.65 -9.98
C MET A 92 7.99 15.24 -11.41
N ARG A 93 8.27 16.22 -12.26
CA ARG A 93 8.74 15.97 -13.62
C ARG A 93 10.24 16.21 -13.71
N HIS A 94 10.97 15.25 -14.25
CA HIS A 94 12.39 15.40 -14.48
C HIS A 94 12.63 16.52 -15.51
N PRO A 95 13.50 17.52 -15.23
CA PRO A 95 13.58 18.73 -16.06
C PRO A 95 14.17 18.50 -17.46
N ILE A 96 15.00 17.47 -17.63
CA ILE A 96 15.65 17.15 -18.91
C ILE A 96 14.87 16.09 -19.69
N THR A 97 14.66 14.92 -19.09
CA THR A 97 13.98 13.80 -19.77
C THR A 97 12.47 13.99 -19.88
N GLY A 98 11.83 14.77 -19.00
CA GLY A 98 10.38 14.86 -18.92
C GLY A 98 9.70 13.67 -18.24
N ALA A 99 10.48 12.68 -17.76
CA ALA A 99 9.99 11.53 -17.01
C ALA A 99 9.24 11.97 -15.74
N LEU A 100 8.22 11.21 -15.34
CA LEU A 100 7.41 11.50 -14.16
C LEU A 100 7.87 10.64 -12.97
N ARG A 101 7.91 11.25 -11.79
CA ARG A 101 8.06 10.59 -10.51
C ARG A 101 6.93 11.01 -9.61
N GLU A 102 6.27 10.01 -9.04
CA GLU A 102 5.21 10.15 -8.08
C GLU A 102 5.70 9.64 -6.73
N ILE A 103 5.45 10.42 -5.67
CA ILE A 103 5.79 10.04 -4.31
C ILE A 103 4.53 10.19 -3.47
N ALA A 104 4.01 9.08 -2.93
CA ALA A 104 2.97 9.10 -1.92
C ALA A 104 3.60 8.87 -0.54
N VAL A 105 3.28 9.75 0.39
CA VAL A 105 3.68 9.62 1.79
C VAL A 105 2.43 9.50 2.63
N TRP A 106 2.27 8.36 3.29
CA TRP A 106 1.26 8.18 4.33
C TRP A 106 1.71 8.99 5.55
N GLN A 107 0.94 10.00 5.94
CA GLN A 107 1.28 10.90 7.03
C GLN A 107 0.22 10.85 8.11
N GLY A 108 0.64 10.47 9.32
CA GLY A 108 -0.28 10.33 10.45
C GLY A 108 -1.40 9.35 10.14
N VAL A 109 -1.07 8.26 9.42
CA VAL A 109 -2.04 7.23 9.09
C VAL A 109 -1.97 6.16 10.17
N ASP A 110 -3.02 6.11 10.96
CA ASP A 110 -3.26 5.05 11.93
C ASP A 110 -3.95 3.91 11.21
N VAL A 111 -3.39 2.71 11.37
CA VAL A 111 -3.93 1.46 10.84
C VAL A 111 -4.30 0.59 12.03
N THR A 112 -5.58 0.32 12.23
CA THR A 112 -6.08 -0.52 13.32
C THR A 112 -6.55 -1.85 12.75
N ALA A 113 -5.88 -2.92 13.16
CA ALA A 113 -6.24 -4.29 12.84
C ALA A 113 -7.04 -4.88 14.01
N THR A 114 -8.26 -5.34 13.75
CA THR A 114 -9.19 -5.87 14.74
C THR A 114 -9.64 -7.27 14.35
N GLY A 115 -9.59 -8.20 15.28
CA GLY A 115 -10.15 -9.53 15.10
C GLY A 115 -10.21 -10.28 16.42
N ASN A 116 -11.20 -11.15 16.54
CA ASN A 116 -11.48 -11.94 17.74
C ASN A 116 -11.46 -11.09 19.04
N ASP A 117 -12.27 -10.02 19.04
CA ASP A 117 -12.45 -9.06 20.15
C ASP A 117 -11.20 -8.30 20.61
N ARG A 118 -10.11 -8.35 19.83
CA ARG A 118 -8.89 -7.60 20.08
C ARG A 118 -8.53 -6.68 18.93
N SER A 119 -7.88 -5.59 19.27
CA SER A 119 -7.36 -4.63 18.30
C SER A 119 -5.90 -4.29 18.60
N VAL A 120 -5.16 -4.01 17.55
CA VAL A 120 -3.82 -3.40 17.62
C VAL A 120 -3.69 -2.36 16.52
N SER A 121 -3.07 -1.23 16.85
CA SER A 121 -2.85 -0.15 15.92
C SER A 121 -1.36 -0.01 15.57
N SER A 122 -1.12 0.50 14.37
CA SER A 122 0.19 0.84 13.84
C SER A 122 0.12 2.24 13.25
N ASN A 123 1.18 3.02 13.40
CA ASN A 123 1.36 4.24 12.63
C ASN A 123 2.26 3.92 11.42
N SER A 124 1.69 3.96 10.22
CA SER A 124 2.44 3.77 8.97
C SER A 124 2.91 5.12 8.43
N ALA A 125 4.16 5.19 7.95
CA ALA A 125 4.69 6.42 7.35
C ALA A 125 5.61 6.18 6.14
N GLY A 126 5.65 4.95 5.62
CA GLY A 126 6.55 4.56 4.54
C GLY A 126 6.18 5.25 3.23
N PRO A 127 7.07 6.04 2.59
CA PRO A 127 6.83 6.53 1.25
C PRO A 127 6.76 5.39 0.22
N ILE A 128 5.80 5.52 -0.69
CA ILE A 128 5.72 4.78 -1.95
C ILE A 128 6.21 5.69 -3.06
N ILE A 129 7.16 5.21 -3.86
CA ILE A 129 7.74 5.92 -4.99
C ILE A 129 7.42 5.15 -6.26
N LEU A 130 6.77 5.80 -7.21
CA LEU A 130 6.48 5.25 -8.53
C LEU A 130 7.17 6.12 -9.58
N GLN A 131 7.93 5.49 -10.47
CA GLN A 131 8.62 6.16 -11.56
C GLN A 131 8.03 5.72 -12.88
N TYR A 132 7.89 6.68 -13.77
CA TYR A 132 7.38 6.51 -15.12
C TYR A 132 8.41 7.00 -16.13
N ASP A 133 8.46 6.35 -17.28
CA ASP A 133 9.21 6.90 -18.41
C ASP A 133 8.47 8.09 -19.04
N VAL A 134 8.96 8.53 -20.20
CA VAL A 134 8.40 9.71 -20.90
C VAL A 134 7.12 9.37 -21.67
N GLN A 135 6.85 8.08 -21.90
CA GLN A 135 5.63 7.55 -22.49
C GLN A 135 4.52 7.37 -21.43
N GLY A 136 4.90 7.40 -20.16
CA GLY A 136 4.00 7.21 -19.03
C GLY A 136 3.92 5.75 -18.59
N ASP A 137 4.81 4.89 -19.07
CA ASP A 137 4.88 3.50 -18.65
C ASP A 137 5.63 3.40 -17.31
N PRO A 138 5.12 2.62 -16.33
CA PRO A 138 5.77 2.51 -15.03
C PRO A 138 7.05 1.69 -15.17
N THR A 139 8.13 2.20 -14.59
CA THR A 139 9.48 1.62 -14.68
C THR A 139 10.01 1.13 -13.34
N GLN A 140 9.48 1.65 -12.22
CA GLN A 140 9.88 1.24 -10.89
C GLN A 140 8.79 1.58 -9.87
N LEU A 141 8.39 0.58 -9.08
CA LEU A 141 7.62 0.76 -7.85
C LEU A 141 8.53 0.46 -6.66
N GLN A 142 8.57 1.35 -5.68
CA GLN A 142 9.42 1.20 -4.51
C GLN A 142 8.67 1.61 -3.24
N VAL A 143 8.83 0.83 -2.19
CA VAL A 143 8.35 1.15 -0.85
C VAL A 143 9.57 1.26 0.07
N ILE A 144 9.64 2.32 0.89
CA ILE A 144 10.79 2.57 1.76
C ILE A 144 10.29 3.00 3.14
N GLY A 145 11.05 2.66 4.18
CA GLY A 145 10.85 3.14 5.53
C GLY A 145 9.94 2.20 6.31
N LEU A 146 9.09 2.78 7.16
CA LEU A 146 8.21 2.04 8.06
C LEU A 146 6.82 1.91 7.44
N ASN A 147 6.52 0.71 6.92
CA ASN A 147 5.23 0.39 6.30
C ASN A 147 4.20 -0.03 7.35
N GLY A 148 4.65 -0.70 8.41
CA GLY A 148 3.79 -1.08 9.53
C GLY A 148 4.61 -1.50 10.74
N VAL A 149 4.17 -1.08 11.93
CA VAL A 149 4.66 -1.58 13.21
C VAL A 149 3.48 -1.74 14.17
N TYR A 150 3.15 -2.98 14.46
CA TYR A 150 2.11 -3.29 15.44
C TYR A 150 2.79 -3.66 16.75
N THR A 151 2.40 -2.95 17.81
CA THR A 151 2.96 -3.14 19.15
C THR A 151 1.83 -3.51 20.11
N ALA A 152 2.01 -4.60 20.85
CA ALA A 152 1.05 -5.04 21.86
C ALA A 152 1.57 -4.78 23.29
N PRO A 153 0.70 -4.37 24.23
CA PRO A 153 1.08 -4.18 25.63
C PRO A 153 1.71 -5.45 26.23
N GLY A 154 2.90 -5.32 26.82
CA GLY A 154 3.63 -6.43 27.46
C GLY A 154 4.35 -7.38 26.49
N LEU A 155 4.08 -7.33 25.18
CA LEU A 155 4.72 -8.17 24.17
C LEU A 155 5.73 -7.41 23.29
N GLY A 156 5.60 -6.09 23.21
CA GLY A 156 6.43 -5.27 22.32
C GLY A 156 5.96 -5.38 20.88
N VAL A 157 6.90 -5.32 19.93
CA VAL A 157 6.60 -5.41 18.49
C VAL A 157 6.16 -6.84 18.15
N ILE A 158 4.95 -6.96 17.60
CA ILE A 158 4.33 -8.23 17.20
C ILE A 158 4.18 -8.37 15.68
N LEU A 159 4.34 -7.28 14.93
CA LEU A 159 4.52 -7.30 13.48
C LEU A 159 5.32 -6.05 13.07
N LEU A 160 6.35 -6.24 12.23
CA LEU A 160 7.18 -5.20 11.67
C LEU A 160 7.35 -5.41 10.17
N ASP A 161 6.87 -4.44 9.40
CA ASP A 161 7.19 -4.29 8.00
C ASP A 161 7.92 -2.95 7.81
N ALA A 162 9.24 -3.03 7.64
CA ALA A 162 10.10 -1.88 7.48
C ALA A 162 11.33 -2.24 6.64
N GLY A 163 11.74 -1.31 5.79
CA GLY A 163 12.93 -1.50 4.97
C GLY A 163 12.81 -0.83 3.61
N ARG A 164 13.28 -1.53 2.59
CA ARG A 164 13.20 -1.11 1.20
C ARG A 164 12.81 -2.32 0.36
N ALA A 165 11.66 -2.24 -0.26
CA ALA A 165 11.25 -3.18 -1.30
C ALA A 165 11.13 -2.45 -2.63
N VAL A 166 11.60 -3.10 -3.70
CA VAL A 166 11.38 -2.68 -5.08
C VAL A 166 10.58 -3.77 -5.75
N PHE A 167 9.54 -3.37 -6.45
CA PHE A 167 8.64 -4.25 -7.16
C PHE A 167 8.78 -3.99 -8.66
N ASP A 168 8.66 -5.06 -9.43
CA ASP A 168 8.35 -4.94 -10.85
C ASP A 168 6.94 -4.37 -10.98
N PRO A 169 6.76 -3.18 -11.58
CA PRO A 169 5.48 -2.50 -11.56
C PRO A 169 4.43 -3.14 -12.47
N VAL A 170 4.81 -4.12 -13.30
CA VAL A 170 3.91 -4.81 -14.24
C VAL A 170 3.39 -6.10 -13.61
N THR A 171 4.26 -6.87 -12.98
CA THR A 171 3.96 -8.18 -12.39
C THR A 171 3.63 -8.10 -10.90
N GLY A 172 4.09 -7.06 -10.20
CA GLY A 172 3.99 -6.94 -8.75
C GLY A 172 5.02 -7.78 -8.00
N GLU A 173 5.95 -8.46 -8.69
CA GLU A 173 6.98 -9.28 -8.04
C GLU A 173 8.02 -8.42 -7.31
N VAL A 174 8.48 -8.88 -6.14
CA VAL A 174 9.59 -8.25 -5.42
C VAL A 174 10.89 -8.54 -6.18
N VAL A 175 11.53 -7.50 -6.71
CA VAL A 175 12.83 -7.59 -7.41
C VAL A 175 14.01 -7.22 -6.53
N PHE A 176 13.77 -6.56 -5.40
CA PHE A 176 14.75 -6.26 -4.38
C PHE A 176 14.07 -6.08 -3.03
N GLU A 177 14.71 -6.58 -1.97
CA GLU A 177 14.25 -6.43 -0.60
C GLU A 177 15.44 -6.19 0.34
N ALA A 178 15.29 -5.27 1.30
CA ALA A 178 16.24 -5.07 2.37
C ALA A 178 15.55 -4.51 3.62
N GLY A 179 15.63 -5.26 4.72
CA GLY A 179 15.00 -4.91 6.01
C GLY A 179 14.01 -5.99 6.45
N PRO A 180 13.45 -5.88 7.66
CA PRO A 180 12.39 -6.77 8.13
C PRO A 180 11.07 -6.52 7.39
N HIS A 181 10.68 -7.41 6.48
CA HIS A 181 9.41 -7.33 5.76
C HIS A 181 8.46 -8.49 6.10
N GLN A 182 8.03 -8.58 7.36
CA GLN A 182 7.21 -9.72 7.81
C GLN A 182 5.91 -9.87 7.02
N ASP A 183 5.30 -8.75 6.62
CA ASP A 183 4.07 -8.73 5.81
C ASP A 183 4.26 -9.43 4.45
N TYR A 184 5.38 -9.17 3.76
CA TYR A 184 5.66 -9.77 2.45
C TYR A 184 5.95 -11.27 2.51
N HIS A 185 6.34 -11.76 3.68
CA HIS A 185 6.63 -13.18 3.91
C HIS A 185 5.48 -13.92 4.61
N GLY A 186 4.38 -13.24 4.90
CA GLY A 186 3.24 -13.82 5.63
C GLY A 186 3.58 -14.22 7.07
N ASP A 187 4.62 -13.63 7.67
CA ASP A 187 5.06 -13.90 9.04
C ASP A 187 4.16 -13.15 10.04
N TYR A 188 2.95 -13.67 10.22
CA TYR A 188 1.93 -13.10 11.09
C TYR A 188 1.80 -13.82 12.44
N ASP A 189 2.67 -14.77 12.75
CA ASP A 189 2.49 -15.68 13.89
C ASP A 189 2.23 -14.94 15.21
N ARG A 190 3.02 -13.89 15.50
CA ARG A 190 2.86 -13.10 16.73
C ARG A 190 1.63 -12.21 16.71
N LEU A 191 1.25 -11.68 15.55
CA LEU A 191 0.02 -10.91 15.38
C LEU A 191 -1.19 -11.82 15.61
N CYS A 192 -1.20 -12.99 14.97
CA CYS A 192 -2.22 -14.01 15.16
C CYS A 192 -2.30 -14.48 16.62
N GLN A 193 -1.16 -14.72 17.28
CA GLN A 193 -1.14 -15.05 18.71
C GLN A 193 -1.81 -13.99 19.58
N TYR A 194 -1.54 -12.71 19.28
CA TYR A 194 -2.10 -11.61 20.05
C TYR A 194 -3.60 -11.48 19.83
N LEU A 195 -4.08 -11.59 18.59
CA LEU A 195 -5.50 -11.45 18.27
C LEU A 195 -6.34 -12.64 18.74
N THR A 196 -5.75 -13.83 18.87
CA THR A 196 -6.46 -15.06 19.26
C THR A 196 -6.41 -15.41 20.74
N SER A 197 -5.58 -14.72 21.55
CA SER A 197 -5.47 -14.97 22.99
C SER A 197 -6.53 -14.25 23.81
#